data_AF-A0A917J3Y2-F1
#
_entry.id   AF-A0A917J3Y2-F1
#
_cell.length_a   1.000
_cell.length_b   1.000
_cell.length_c   1.000
_cell.angle_alpha   90.00
_cell.angle_beta   90.00
_cell.angle_gamma   90.00
#
_symmetry.space_group_name_H-M   'P 1'
#
loop_
_entity.id
_entity.type
_entity.pdbx_description
1 polymer ?
#
loop_
_entity_poly.entity_id
_entity_poly.type
_entity_poly.pdbx_seq_one_letter_code
_entity_poly.pdbx_strand_id
1 'polypeptide(L)'
;MSYKEQLEATKDYYPFENWKESYENGMEQYTTENCDKTKAVFDSLIEHLIALGEKGQEKEKIALFKQAVLSLNDLNEEISGLIETGERESLCELIDQITVAAGLNPEDYADGGGIADEWREW
;
A
#
# COMPACT_ATOMS: atom_id res chain seq x y z
N MET A 1 -7.97 -6.95 18.95
CA MET A 1 -7.13 -7.64 17.95
C MET A 1 -5.69 -7.46 18.36
N SER A 2 -4.87 -8.48 18.23
CA SER A 2 -3.42 -8.38 18.34
C SER A 2 -2.83 -7.56 17.18
N TYR A 3 -1.59 -7.10 17.34
CA TYR A 3 -0.85 -6.38 16.30
C TYR A 3 -0.88 -7.08 14.93
N LYS A 4 -0.64 -8.40 14.93
CA LYS A 4 -0.71 -9.23 13.72
C LYS A 4 -2.10 -9.23 13.11
N GLU A 5 -3.13 -9.45 13.93
CA GLU A 5 -4.53 -9.48 13.45
C GLU A 5 -4.97 -8.11 12.90
N GLN A 6 -4.50 -7.00 13.49
CA GLN A 6 -4.77 -5.66 12.97
C GLN A 6 -4.17 -5.46 11.58
N LEU A 7 -2.90 -5.85 11.40
CA LEU A 7 -2.24 -5.78 10.09
C LEU A 7 -2.88 -6.71 9.06
N GLU A 8 -3.22 -7.95 9.43
CA GLU A 8 -3.90 -8.88 8.52
C GLU A 8 -5.30 -8.40 8.12
N ALA A 9 -6.03 -7.74 9.04
CA ALA A 9 -7.36 -7.18 8.75
C ALA A 9 -7.33 -6.06 7.69
N THR A 10 -6.19 -5.38 7.49
CA THR A 10 -6.08 -4.36 6.43
C THR A 10 -6.22 -4.95 5.03
N LYS A 11 -6.02 -6.26 4.86
CA LYS A 11 -6.20 -6.94 3.57
C LYS A 11 -7.63 -6.95 3.07
N ASP A 12 -8.61 -6.75 3.96
CA ASP A 12 -10.02 -6.63 3.59
C ASP A 12 -10.31 -5.35 2.78
N TYR A 13 -9.38 -4.38 2.80
CA TYR A 13 -9.48 -3.12 2.07
C TYR A 13 -8.69 -3.12 0.75
N TYR A 14 -8.19 -4.27 0.31
CA TYR A 14 -7.46 -4.38 -0.95
C TYR A 14 -8.35 -4.03 -2.16
N PRO A 15 -7.96 -3.06 -2.99
CA PRO A 15 -8.76 -2.66 -4.15
C PRO A 15 -8.55 -3.56 -5.38
N PHE A 16 -7.63 -4.54 -5.31
CA PHE A 16 -7.10 -5.23 -6.49
C PHE A 16 -8.10 -6.16 -7.19
N GLU A 17 -9.11 -6.68 -6.49
CA GLU A 17 -10.17 -7.46 -7.14
C GLU A 17 -11.05 -6.55 -8.02
N ASN A 18 -11.36 -5.33 -7.54
CA ASN A 18 -12.08 -4.33 -8.33
C ASN A 18 -11.25 -3.89 -9.57
N TRP A 19 -9.92 -3.79 -9.42
CA TRP A 19 -9.04 -3.50 -10.55
C TRP A 19 -9.09 -4.61 -11.59
N LYS A 20 -8.99 -5.88 -11.17
CA LYS A 20 -9.13 -7.05 -12.07
C LYS A 20 -10.48 -7.06 -12.78
N GLU A 21 -11.58 -6.72 -12.11
CA GLU A 21 -12.90 -6.59 -12.75
C GLU A 21 -12.95 -5.46 -13.80
N SER A 22 -12.15 -4.41 -13.60
CA SER A 22 -12.06 -3.28 -14.55
C SER A 22 -11.35 -3.67 -15.86
N TYR A 23 -10.52 -4.72 -15.85
CA TYR A 23 -9.94 -5.29 -17.08
C TYR A 23 -11.03 -5.75 -18.06
N GLU A 24 -12.09 -6.41 -17.56
CA GLU A 24 -13.24 -6.84 -18.39
C GLU A 24 -14.01 -5.66 -19.00
N ASN A 25 -13.82 -4.45 -18.46
CA ASN A 25 -14.40 -3.20 -18.96
C ASN A 25 -13.46 -2.44 -19.91
N GLY A 26 -12.35 -3.05 -20.33
CA GLY A 26 -11.39 -2.49 -21.29
C GLY A 26 -10.22 -1.75 -20.67
N MET A 27 -10.03 -1.83 -19.35
CA MET A 27 -8.87 -1.26 -18.65
C MET A 27 -7.70 -2.27 -18.71
N GLU A 28 -7.03 -2.34 -19.87
CA GLU A 28 -6.00 -3.35 -20.17
C GLU A 28 -4.80 -3.31 -19.20
N GLN A 29 -4.55 -2.20 -18.51
CA GLN A 29 -3.49 -2.11 -17.50
C GLN A 29 -3.73 -3.02 -16.30
N TYR A 30 -4.98 -3.40 -16.01
CA TYR A 30 -5.35 -4.22 -14.85
C TYR A 30 -5.38 -5.71 -15.14
N THR A 31 -4.39 -6.19 -15.90
CA THR A 31 -4.16 -7.64 -16.02
C THR A 31 -4.03 -8.28 -14.64
N THR A 32 -4.35 -9.58 -14.54
CA THR A 32 -4.15 -10.33 -13.30
C THR A 32 -2.71 -10.22 -12.81
N GLU A 33 -1.72 -10.28 -13.72
CA GLU A 33 -0.31 -10.14 -13.39
C GLU A 33 0.00 -8.78 -12.74
N ASN A 34 -0.47 -7.68 -13.33
CA ASN A 34 -0.21 -6.34 -12.82
C ASN A 34 -0.87 -6.12 -11.46
N CYS A 35 -2.13 -6.55 -11.30
CA CYS A 35 -2.83 -6.45 -10.02
C CYS A 35 -2.14 -7.30 -8.94
N ASP A 36 -1.67 -8.50 -9.28
CA ASP A 36 -0.97 -9.37 -8.34
C ASP A 36 0.42 -8.83 -7.97
N LYS A 37 1.14 -8.17 -8.89
CA LYS A 37 2.38 -7.43 -8.60
C LYS A 37 2.13 -6.32 -7.58
N THR A 38 1.11 -5.49 -7.80
CA THR A 38 0.75 -4.40 -6.86
C THR A 38 0.33 -4.97 -5.51
N LYS A 39 -0.51 -6.01 -5.49
CA LYS A 39 -0.91 -6.71 -4.26
C LYS A 39 0.30 -7.24 -3.48
N ALA A 40 1.28 -7.81 -4.16
CA ALA A 40 2.47 -8.38 -3.53
C ALA A 40 3.31 -7.34 -2.79
N VAL A 41 3.30 -6.07 -3.22
CA VAL A 41 3.95 -4.97 -2.49
C VAL A 41 3.34 -4.82 -1.09
N PHE A 42 2.01 -4.81 -1.00
CA PHE A 42 1.30 -4.68 0.28
C PHE A 42 1.39 -5.94 1.14
N ASP A 43 1.32 -7.13 0.53
CA ASP A 43 1.53 -8.38 1.27
C ASP A 43 2.92 -8.41 1.91
N SER A 44 3.95 -7.97 1.18
CA SER A 44 5.33 -7.91 1.67
C SER A 44 5.50 -6.88 2.78
N LEU A 45 4.89 -5.69 2.64
CA LEU A 45 4.87 -4.67 3.69
C LEU A 45 4.27 -5.23 4.99
N ILE A 46 3.09 -5.84 4.89
CA ILE A 46 2.38 -6.42 6.04
C ILE A 46 3.18 -7.55 6.68
N GLU A 47 3.73 -8.46 5.88
CA GLU A 47 4.55 -9.58 6.39
C GLU A 47 5.78 -9.07 7.15
N HIS A 48 6.49 -8.09 6.60
CA HIS A 48 7.67 -7.52 7.26
C HIS A 48 7.31 -6.72 8.51
N LEU A 49 6.18 -6.00 8.53
CA LEU A 49 5.69 -5.33 9.74
C LEU A 49 5.36 -6.36 10.83
N ILE A 50 4.67 -7.45 10.48
CA ILE A 50 4.38 -8.54 11.43
C ILE A 50 5.67 -9.16 11.98
N ALA A 51 6.65 -9.42 11.11
CA ALA A 51 7.94 -10.00 11.50
C ALA A 51 8.76 -9.08 12.40
N LEU A 52 8.74 -7.77 12.11
CA LEU A 52 9.37 -6.73 12.93
C LEU A 52 8.67 -6.60 14.30
N GLY A 53 7.36 -6.79 14.32
CA GLY A 53 6.53 -6.84 15.51
C GLY A 53 6.16 -5.46 16.09
N GLU A 54 5.20 -5.46 17.01
CA GLU A 54 4.63 -4.23 17.59
C GLU A 54 5.70 -3.31 18.20
N LYS A 55 6.71 -3.90 18.87
CA LYS A 55 7.81 -3.20 19.54
C LYS A 55 8.99 -2.86 18.62
N GLY A 56 8.87 -3.11 17.32
CA GLY A 56 9.84 -2.69 16.32
C GLY A 56 10.07 -1.19 16.34
N GLN A 57 11.29 -0.75 16.00
CA GLN A 57 11.60 0.69 16.03
C GLN A 57 10.81 1.41 14.94
N GLU A 58 10.30 2.59 15.26
CA GLU A 58 9.51 3.42 14.34
C GLU A 58 10.23 3.63 13.01
N LYS A 59 11.52 4.00 13.03
CA LYS A 59 12.33 4.17 11.82
C LYS A 59 12.41 2.92 10.93
N GLU A 60 12.33 1.72 11.52
CA GLU A 60 12.36 0.46 10.76
C GLU A 60 11.01 0.23 10.10
N LYS A 61 9.90 0.52 10.79
CA LYS A 61 8.55 0.50 10.21
C LYS A 61 8.45 1.50 9.05
N ILE A 62 8.89 2.74 9.25
CA ILE A 62 8.92 3.79 8.23
C ILE A 62 9.73 3.35 6.99
N ALA A 63 10.88 2.68 7.20
CA ALA A 63 11.68 2.16 6.10
C ALA A 63 10.93 1.11 5.24
N LEU A 64 10.07 0.29 5.87
CA LEU A 64 9.23 -0.67 5.15
C LEU A 64 8.16 0.05 4.31
N PHE A 65 7.50 1.09 4.86
CA PHE A 65 6.55 1.91 4.08
C PHE A 65 7.24 2.58 2.90
N LYS A 66 8.42 3.17 3.12
CA LYS A 66 9.21 3.77 2.04
C LYS A 66 9.50 2.76 0.93
N GLN A 67 9.93 1.55 1.28
CA GLN A 67 10.19 0.51 0.29
C GLN A 67 8.93 0.15 -0.51
N ALA A 68 7.77 0.06 0.16
CA ALA A 68 6.50 -0.21 -0.50
C ALA A 68 6.13 0.91 -1.48
N VAL A 69 6.19 2.17 -1.06
CA VAL A 69 5.86 3.34 -1.90
C VAL A 69 6.78 3.43 -3.12
N LEU A 70 8.09 3.23 -2.94
CA LEU A 70 9.04 3.22 -4.06
C LEU A 70 8.75 2.06 -5.04
N SER A 71 8.35 0.90 -4.54
CA SER A 71 7.94 -0.21 -5.40
C SER A 71 6.67 0.12 -6.20
N LEU A 72 5.76 0.91 -5.63
CA LEU A 72 4.58 1.41 -6.35
C LEU A 72 4.95 2.45 -7.40
N ASN A 73 5.92 3.34 -7.13
CA ASN A 73 6.45 4.26 -8.14
C ASN A 73 7.02 3.48 -9.33
N ASP A 74 7.88 2.49 -9.08
CA ASP A 74 8.48 1.65 -10.12
C ASP A 74 7.41 0.93 -10.97
N LEU A 75 6.38 0.37 -10.32
CA LEU A 75 5.27 -0.29 -11.02
C LEU A 75 4.44 0.68 -11.87
N ASN A 76 4.20 1.90 -11.38
CA ASN A 76 3.47 2.92 -12.13
C ASN A 76 4.27 3.46 -13.32
N GLU A 77 5.60 3.52 -13.21
CA GLU A 77 6.47 3.84 -14.35
C GLU A 77 6.52 2.70 -15.39
N GLU A 78 6.52 1.43 -14.95
CA GLU A 78 6.52 0.26 -15.85
C GLU A 78 5.18 0.09 -16.58
N ILE A 79 4.07 0.33 -15.88
CA ILE A 79 2.71 0.04 -16.35
C ILE A 79 1.96 1.36 -16.52
N SER A 80 1.92 1.85 -17.75
CA SER A 80 1.25 3.10 -18.10
C SER A 80 -0.22 3.11 -17.63
N GLY A 81 -0.59 4.12 -16.84
CA GLY A 81 -1.95 4.32 -16.34
C GLY A 81 -2.36 3.34 -15.23
N LEU A 82 -1.40 2.72 -14.55
CA LEU A 82 -1.66 1.81 -13.43
C LEU A 82 -2.27 2.54 -12.23
N ILE A 83 -1.73 3.71 -11.88
CA ILE A 83 -2.20 4.50 -10.74
C ILE A 83 -2.68 5.85 -11.25
N GLU A 84 -4.00 5.98 -11.38
CA GLU A 84 -4.68 7.23 -11.70
C GLU A 84 -5.35 7.80 -10.44
N THR A 85 -6.24 8.79 -10.60
CA THR A 85 -6.81 9.52 -9.45
C THR A 85 -7.55 8.61 -8.46
N GLY A 86 -8.36 7.65 -8.94
CA GLY A 86 -9.17 6.79 -8.06
C GLY A 86 -8.34 5.73 -7.35
N GLU A 87 -7.36 5.18 -8.07
CA GLU A 87 -6.40 4.21 -7.55
C GLU A 87 -5.51 4.86 -6.49
N ARG A 88 -5.01 6.08 -6.77
CA ARG A 88 -4.23 6.86 -5.81
C ARG A 88 -4.98 7.05 -4.50
N GLU A 89 -6.25 7.46 -4.55
CA GLU A 89 -7.08 7.65 -3.35
C GLU A 89 -7.23 6.34 -2.56
N SER A 90 -7.52 5.23 -3.25
CA SER A 90 -7.65 3.91 -2.62
C SER A 90 -6.33 3.42 -2.01
N LEU A 91 -5.21 3.65 -2.67
CA LEU A 91 -3.88 3.26 -2.19
C LEU A 91 -3.44 4.11 -0.99
N CYS A 92 -3.66 5.43 -1.02
CA CYS A 92 -3.38 6.29 0.13
C CYS A 92 -4.21 5.88 1.35
N GLU A 93 -5.51 5.63 1.18
CA GLU A 93 -6.37 5.15 2.28
C GLU A 93 -5.88 3.82 2.85
N LEU A 94 -5.52 2.85 1.99
CA LEU A 94 -4.98 1.57 2.42
C LEU A 94 -3.65 1.74 3.18
N ILE A 95 -2.74 2.59 2.69
CA ILE A 95 -1.46 2.87 3.34
C ILE A 95 -1.68 3.51 4.72
N ASP A 96 -2.61 4.44 4.86
CA ASP A 96 -2.94 5.06 6.14
C ASP A 96 -3.54 4.06 7.13
N GLN A 97 -4.40 3.15 6.66
CA GLN A 97 -4.93 2.06 7.48
C GLN A 97 -3.81 1.13 7.97
N ILE A 98 -2.86 0.77 7.10
CA ILE A 98 -1.70 -0.05 7.49
C ILE A 98 -0.80 0.72 8.47
N THR A 99 -0.64 2.04 8.29
CA THR A 99 0.12 2.92 9.19
C THR A 99 -0.47 2.91 10.60
N VAL A 100 -1.79 3.07 10.72
CA VAL A 100 -2.50 2.97 12.00
C VAL A 100 -2.36 1.57 12.60
N ALA A 101 -2.54 0.51 11.80
CA ALA A 101 -2.36 -0.87 12.26
C ALA A 101 -0.92 -1.18 12.70
N ALA A 102 0.07 -0.50 12.11
CA ALA A 102 1.47 -0.59 12.51
C ALA A 102 1.80 0.16 13.82
N GLY A 103 0.82 0.86 14.40
CA GLY A 103 0.98 1.66 15.61
C GLY A 103 1.64 3.02 15.36
N LEU A 104 1.56 3.52 14.13
CA LEU A 104 2.02 4.85 13.71
C LEU A 104 0.79 5.76 13.49
N ASN A 105 1.03 7.06 13.37
CA ASN A 105 -0.03 8.04 13.08
C ASN A 105 0.20 8.66 11.70
N PRO A 106 -0.70 8.47 10.72
CA PRO A 106 -0.59 9.08 9.39
C PRO A 106 -0.38 10.60 9.42
N GLU A 107 -1.02 11.31 10.38
CA GLU A 107 -0.92 12.77 10.49
C GLU A 107 0.49 13.27 10.84
N ASP A 108 1.38 12.38 11.32
CA ASP A 108 2.76 12.73 11.65
C ASP A 108 3.66 12.86 10.40
N TYR A 109 3.15 12.50 9.21
CA TYR A 109 3.90 12.44 7.95
C TYR A 109 3.36 13.43 6.90
N ALA A 110 4.26 13.99 6.09
CA ALA A 110 3.96 14.88 4.97
C ALA A 110 2.99 16.03 5.32
N ASP A 111 3.22 16.71 6.46
CA ASP A 111 2.35 17.79 6.97
C ASP A 111 0.86 17.39 7.09
N GLY A 112 0.60 16.11 7.40
CA GLY A 112 -0.74 15.55 7.52
C GLY A 112 -1.25 14.86 6.24
N GLY A 113 -0.43 14.75 5.20
CA GLY A 113 -0.75 14.06 3.95
C GLY A 113 -0.68 12.52 4.02
N GLY A 114 -0.14 11.96 5.10
CA GLY A 114 0.03 10.51 5.26
C GLY A 114 1.42 10.03 4.83
N ILE A 115 1.79 8.82 5.25
CA ILE A 115 3.16 8.31 5.06
C ILE A 115 3.50 8.04 3.58
N ALA A 116 2.47 7.84 2.73
CA ALA A 116 2.67 7.68 1.29
C ALA A 116 3.21 8.97 0.64
N ASP A 117 2.73 10.13 1.09
CA ASP A 117 3.03 11.45 0.52
C ASP A 117 4.50 11.87 0.70
N GLU A 118 5.25 11.18 1.59
CA GLU A 118 6.69 11.37 1.75
C GLU A 118 7.50 10.98 0.50
N TRP A 119 7.01 10.02 -0.30
CA TRP A 119 7.78 9.44 -1.41
C TRP A 119 7.00 9.13 -2.69
N ARG A 120 5.66 9.20 -2.70
CA ARG A 120 4.91 8.83 -3.91
C ARG A 120 5.17 9.80 -5.06
N GLU A 121 5.20 9.25 -6.27
CA GLU A 121 5.31 10.00 -7.52
C GLU A 121 4.06 9.87 -8.41
N TRP A 122 3.06 9.11 -7.92
CA TRP A 122 1.74 8.85 -8.52
C TRP A 122 0.60 9.62 -7.84
#